data_AF-A0A9E1VP48-F1
#
_entry.id   AF-A0A9E1VP48-F1
#
_cell.length_a   1.000
_cell.length_b   1.000
_cell.length_c   1.000
_cell.angle_alpha   90.00
_cell.angle_beta   90.00
_cell.angle_gamma   90.00
#
_symmetry.space_group_name_H-M   'P 1'
#
loop_
_entity.id
_entity.type
_entity.pdbx_description
1 polymer ?
#
loop_
_entity_poly.entity_id
_entity_poly.type
_entity_poly.pdbx_seq_one_letter_code
_entity_poly.pdbx_strand_id
1 'polypeptide(L)'
;MAKIYANELWRTINNQVVNGLTDNDLESFREPGNSFNSRVTTWGAYDNTYRYYKNILFNTAMEMPQEFFDLYKKIPNTRVGNPLCVTVSGLKINMEYLFSVQEIMFLGQEFLKREGGVNSCTEIGGGYGRLCHAVIELFPNISSYTMVDLAPMQKVSKMYLSKVLPSNQFKKVNFVEVNEVDKLDNFDLAININSFAEMRKEHVDEYLNIINNKANMFYSRNTIGKYTAESIGLLEYDEKQMKSALESGKCQNEIDIFDSDILISERRNYLKSYRPDNRWIVIKDEISYPYTYYHHVLYAKSS
;
A
#
# COMPACT_ATOMS: atom_id res chain seq x y z
N MET A 1 21.45 -16.04 50.93
CA MET A 1 20.64 -15.31 49.92
C MET A 1 21.58 -14.59 48.98
N ALA A 2 21.47 -14.80 47.67
CA ALA A 2 22.21 -14.00 46.70
C ALA A 2 21.67 -12.56 46.72
N LYS A 3 22.54 -11.56 46.88
CA LYS A 3 22.15 -10.16 46.72
C LYS A 3 21.87 -9.92 45.23
N ILE A 4 20.62 -9.57 44.91
CA ILE A 4 20.23 -9.16 43.56
C ILE A 4 20.68 -7.72 43.40
N TYR A 5 21.54 -7.45 42.41
CA TYR A 5 22.00 -6.11 42.07
C TYR A 5 21.43 -5.67 40.72
N ALA A 6 21.15 -4.36 40.59
CA ALA A 6 20.81 -3.78 39.30
C ALA A 6 21.99 -3.94 38.32
N ASN A 7 21.68 -4.41 37.11
CA ASN A 7 22.65 -4.44 35.99
C ASN A 7 22.93 -3.02 35.49
N GLU A 8 23.92 -2.88 34.62
CA GLU A 8 24.37 -1.58 34.11
C GLU A 8 23.24 -0.78 33.43
N LEU A 9 22.40 -1.46 32.63
CA LEU A 9 21.25 -0.84 31.97
C LEU A 9 20.30 -0.19 32.99
N TRP A 10 19.91 -0.93 34.03
CA TRP A 10 19.00 -0.40 35.07
C TRP A 10 19.65 0.66 35.95
N ARG A 11 20.97 0.60 36.18
CA ARG A 11 21.68 1.71 36.85
C ARG A 11 21.59 2.99 36.04
N THR A 12 21.79 2.90 34.72
CA THR A 12 21.68 4.04 33.81
C THR A 12 20.26 4.58 33.75
N ILE A 13 19.25 3.71 33.58
CA ILE A 13 17.83 4.12 33.58
C ILE A 13 17.45 4.80 34.90
N ASN A 14 17.81 4.20 36.05
CA ASN A 14 17.49 4.80 37.34
C ASN A 14 18.10 6.19 37.49
N ASN A 15 19.38 6.34 37.12
CA ASN A 15 20.07 7.61 37.23
C ASN A 15 19.57 8.69 36.28
N GLN A 16 19.21 8.32 35.04
CA GLN A 16 18.87 9.29 33.99
C GLN A 16 17.37 9.58 33.88
N VAL A 17 16.52 8.65 34.30
CA VAL A 17 15.09 8.67 33.99
C VAL A 17 14.22 8.60 35.24
N VAL A 18 14.60 7.79 36.24
CA VAL A 18 13.73 7.53 37.41
C VAL A 18 13.98 8.49 38.57
N ASN A 19 15.25 8.79 38.89
CA ASN A 19 15.62 9.58 40.09
C ASN A 19 15.17 11.06 40.05
N GLY A 20 14.60 11.52 38.93
CA GLY A 20 14.07 12.88 38.76
C GLY A 20 12.56 12.97 38.54
N LEU A 21 11.83 11.86 38.61
CA LEU A 21 10.38 11.82 38.41
C LEU A 21 9.65 12.45 39.60
N THR A 22 8.67 13.30 39.33
CA THR A 22 7.80 13.94 40.31
C THR A 22 6.34 13.48 40.17
N ASP A 23 5.49 13.80 41.14
CA ASP A 23 4.04 13.48 41.07
C ASP A 23 3.37 14.16 39.86
N ASN A 24 3.82 15.36 39.47
CA ASN A 24 3.30 16.05 38.29
C ASN A 24 3.64 15.31 36.99
N ASP A 25 4.79 14.64 36.93
CA ASP A 25 5.16 13.85 35.75
C ASP A 25 4.25 12.62 35.58
N LEU A 26 3.62 12.13 36.66
CA LEU A 26 2.69 11.00 36.59
C LEU A 26 1.41 11.31 35.81
N GLU A 27 1.07 12.59 35.63
CA GLU A 27 -0.12 12.99 34.87
C GLU A 27 0.06 12.76 33.36
N SER A 28 1.29 12.88 32.85
CA SER A 28 1.60 12.85 31.41
C SER A 28 2.72 11.88 31.03
N PHE A 29 3.27 11.08 31.95
CA PHE A 29 4.43 10.22 31.64
C PHE A 29 4.18 9.19 30.54
N ARG A 30 2.93 8.90 30.19
CA ARG A 30 2.54 8.00 29.09
C ARG A 30 2.26 8.71 27.78
N GLU A 31 2.23 10.04 27.78
CA GLU A 31 2.08 10.80 26.55
C GLU A 31 3.23 10.48 25.59
N PRO A 32 2.95 10.46 24.27
CA PRO A 32 3.99 10.34 23.26
C PRO A 32 5.10 11.38 23.47
N GLY A 33 6.35 10.94 23.44
CA GLY A 33 7.53 11.83 23.49
C GLY A 33 8.14 11.96 24.88
N ASN A 34 7.45 11.50 25.92
CA ASN A 34 8.02 11.44 27.27
C ASN A 34 9.12 10.37 27.35
N SER A 35 10.32 10.79 27.77
CA SER A 35 11.49 9.91 27.86
C SER A 35 11.32 8.78 28.89
N PHE A 36 10.54 9.02 29.96
CA PHE A 36 10.19 8.03 30.96
C PHE A 36 9.33 6.91 30.36
N ASN A 37 8.33 7.25 29.54
CA ASN A 37 7.54 6.27 28.79
C ASN A 37 8.45 5.33 28.01
N SER A 38 9.32 5.91 27.18
CA SER A 38 10.14 5.18 26.20
C SER A 38 11.12 4.16 26.81
N ARG A 39 11.38 4.25 28.12
CA ARG A 39 12.38 3.44 28.82
C ARG A 39 11.80 2.53 29.89
N VAL A 40 10.73 2.95 30.55
CA VAL A 40 10.19 2.23 31.72
C VAL A 40 8.91 1.48 31.37
N THR A 41 8.17 1.92 30.34
CA THR A 41 7.02 1.14 29.83
C THR A 41 7.46 0.18 28.74
N THR A 42 6.55 -0.70 28.33
CA THR A 42 6.82 -1.72 27.31
C THR A 42 7.07 -1.13 25.92
N TRP A 43 6.74 0.15 25.68
CA TRP A 43 6.71 0.75 24.35
C TRP A 43 6.83 2.28 24.39
N GLY A 44 7.45 2.88 23.38
CA GLY A 44 7.43 4.33 23.18
C GLY A 44 6.84 4.66 21.81
N ALA A 45 5.82 5.51 21.74
CA ALA A 45 5.10 5.80 20.49
C ALA A 45 5.98 6.38 19.37
N TYR A 46 7.05 7.09 19.71
CA TYR A 46 8.02 7.67 18.76
C TYR A 46 9.30 6.84 18.58
N ASP A 47 9.23 5.51 18.67
CA ASP A 47 10.39 4.65 18.39
C ASP A 47 10.87 4.90 16.93
N ASN A 48 12.07 5.47 16.78
CA ASN A 48 12.68 5.77 15.49
C ASN A 48 13.39 4.56 14.86
N THR A 49 13.26 3.37 15.46
CA THR A 49 13.73 2.11 14.88
C THR A 49 12.64 1.47 14.04
N TYR A 50 13.01 0.42 13.29
CA TYR A 50 12.03 -0.34 12.50
C TYR A 50 11.16 -1.30 13.33
N ARG A 51 11.15 -1.21 14.66
CA ARG A 51 10.47 -2.19 15.53
C ARG A 51 8.98 -2.28 15.23
N TYR A 52 8.25 -1.17 15.21
CA TYR A 52 6.80 -1.20 14.94
C TYR A 52 6.50 -1.66 13.52
N TYR A 53 7.20 -1.09 12.53
CA TYR A 53 7.06 -1.51 11.15
C TYR A 53 7.30 -3.02 10.97
N LYS A 54 8.37 -3.57 11.56
CA LYS A 54 8.65 -5.01 11.50
C LYS A 54 7.61 -5.84 12.24
N ASN A 55 7.05 -5.35 13.35
CA ASN A 55 5.97 -6.05 14.05
C ASN A 55 4.68 -6.08 13.21
N ILE A 56 4.30 -4.95 12.58
CA ILE A 56 3.16 -4.90 11.66
C ILE A 56 3.38 -5.89 10.51
N LEU A 57 4.54 -5.81 9.86
CA LEU A 57 4.88 -6.71 8.75
C LEU A 57 4.90 -8.19 9.19
N PHE A 58 5.52 -8.50 10.34
CA PHE A 58 5.61 -9.86 10.87
C PHE A 58 4.24 -10.43 11.21
N ASN A 59 3.43 -9.70 11.99
CA ASN A 59 2.10 -10.16 12.38
C ASN A 59 1.19 -10.30 11.16
N THR A 60 1.22 -9.34 10.24
CA THR A 60 0.45 -9.44 8.98
C THR A 60 0.87 -10.68 8.19
N ALA A 61 2.17 -10.92 8.02
CA ALA A 61 2.67 -12.08 7.31
C ALA A 61 2.36 -13.41 8.02
N MET A 62 2.31 -13.45 9.35
CA MET A 62 1.95 -14.65 10.13
C MET A 62 0.49 -15.05 9.94
N GLU A 63 -0.40 -14.08 9.72
CA GLU A 63 -1.84 -14.31 9.48
C GLU A 63 -2.16 -14.65 8.02
N MET A 64 -1.17 -14.59 7.11
CA MET A 64 -1.41 -14.92 5.71
C MET A 64 -1.71 -16.42 5.52
N PRO A 65 -2.65 -16.79 4.63
CA PRO A 65 -2.96 -18.19 4.35
C PRO A 65 -1.85 -18.89 3.58
N GLN A 66 -1.87 -20.24 3.54
CA GLN A 66 -0.85 -21.03 2.82
C GLN A 66 -0.69 -20.63 1.34
N GLU A 67 -1.80 -20.28 0.68
CA GLU A 67 -1.83 -19.80 -0.71
C GLU A 67 -0.93 -18.57 -0.92
N PHE A 68 -0.88 -17.64 0.04
CA PHE A 68 0.01 -16.47 -0.03
C PHE A 68 1.47 -16.91 -0.17
N PHE A 69 1.92 -17.83 0.69
CA PHE A 69 3.31 -18.31 0.65
C PHE A 69 3.61 -19.08 -0.65
N ASP A 70 2.61 -19.79 -1.18
CA ASP A 70 2.72 -20.52 -2.44
C ASP A 70 2.84 -19.62 -3.67
N LEU A 71 2.24 -18.43 -3.64
CA LEU A 71 2.42 -17.39 -4.65
C LEU A 71 3.72 -16.63 -4.44
N TYR A 72 4.00 -16.18 -3.22
CA TYR A 72 5.19 -15.39 -2.89
C TYR A 72 6.48 -16.11 -3.29
N LYS A 73 6.59 -17.42 -3.03
CA LYS A 73 7.78 -18.22 -3.39
C LYS A 73 8.06 -18.30 -4.89
N LYS A 74 7.05 -18.06 -5.74
CA LYS A 74 7.17 -18.12 -7.20
C LYS A 74 7.65 -16.80 -7.80
N ILE A 75 7.64 -15.71 -7.04
CA ILE A 75 8.13 -14.41 -7.51
C ILE A 75 9.62 -14.31 -7.19
N PRO A 76 10.53 -14.38 -8.17
CA PRO A 76 11.96 -14.25 -7.93
C PRO A 76 12.34 -12.81 -7.57
N ASN A 77 13.60 -12.57 -7.21
CA ASN A 77 14.20 -11.22 -7.18
C ASN A 77 13.49 -10.15 -6.32
N THR A 78 12.62 -10.54 -5.38
CA THR A 78 11.85 -9.62 -4.50
C THR A 78 12.70 -8.79 -3.53
N ARG A 79 14.02 -9.01 -3.52
CA ARG A 79 14.99 -8.34 -2.64
C ARG A 79 15.89 -7.33 -3.35
N VAL A 80 15.68 -7.07 -4.64
CA VAL A 80 16.38 -5.99 -5.35
C VAL A 80 16.10 -4.66 -4.63
N GLY A 81 17.15 -3.87 -4.38
CA GLY A 81 17.05 -2.65 -3.55
C GLY A 81 17.21 -2.88 -2.04
N ASN A 82 17.45 -4.12 -1.59
CA ASN A 82 17.65 -4.49 -0.18
C ASN A 82 16.52 -4.03 0.76
N PRO A 83 15.25 -4.40 0.49
CA PRO A 83 14.13 -4.01 1.34
C PRO A 83 14.24 -4.63 2.73
N LEU A 84 13.65 -3.95 3.71
CA LEU A 84 13.50 -4.49 5.05
C LEU A 84 12.58 -5.72 5.03
N CYS A 85 13.03 -6.80 5.66
CA CYS A 85 12.33 -8.07 5.66
C CYS A 85 12.09 -8.60 7.09
N VAL A 86 11.08 -9.47 7.20
CA VAL A 86 10.85 -10.40 8.30
C VAL A 86 10.92 -11.83 7.76
N THR A 87 11.09 -12.83 8.64
CA THR A 87 11.10 -14.24 8.24
C THR A 87 9.85 -14.92 8.77
N VAL A 88 9.01 -15.44 7.88
CA VAL A 88 7.82 -16.25 8.22
C VAL A 88 7.78 -17.46 7.30
N SER A 89 7.51 -18.64 7.86
CA SER A 89 7.50 -19.92 7.10
C SER A 89 8.78 -20.15 6.28
N GLY A 90 9.93 -19.70 6.79
CA GLY A 90 11.23 -19.80 6.11
C GLY A 90 11.46 -18.79 4.97
N LEU A 91 10.48 -17.96 4.62
CA LEU A 91 10.58 -16.97 3.56
C LEU A 91 10.94 -15.58 4.10
N LYS A 92 11.76 -14.83 3.37
CA LYS A 92 12.04 -13.41 3.65
C LYS A 92 10.97 -12.54 3.00
N ILE A 93 10.05 -12.05 3.81
CA ILE A 93 8.90 -11.27 3.37
C ILE A 93 9.18 -9.78 3.59
N ASN A 94 8.94 -8.97 2.56
CA ASN A 94 8.93 -7.51 2.63
C ASN A 94 7.53 -6.97 2.35
N MET A 95 7.25 -5.74 2.80
CA MET A 95 5.91 -5.14 2.71
C MET A 95 5.43 -4.96 1.27
N GLU A 96 6.31 -4.56 0.35
CA GLU A 96 5.95 -4.31 -1.04
C GLU A 96 5.43 -5.58 -1.73
N TYR A 97 6.14 -6.70 -1.59
CA TYR A 97 5.69 -7.97 -2.16
C TYR A 97 4.61 -8.67 -1.34
N LEU A 98 4.47 -8.33 -0.05
CA LEU A 98 3.28 -8.71 0.71
C LEU A 98 2.03 -8.08 0.08
N PHE A 99 2.07 -6.77 -0.21
CA PHE A 99 0.97 -6.10 -0.91
C PHE A 99 0.75 -6.66 -2.32
N SER A 100 1.80 -6.87 -3.11
CA SER A 100 1.65 -7.43 -4.46
C SER A 100 0.93 -8.78 -4.44
N VAL A 101 1.25 -9.67 -3.49
CA VAL A 101 0.59 -10.97 -3.39
C VAL A 101 -0.84 -10.84 -2.86
N GLN A 102 -1.11 -9.95 -1.89
CA GLN A 102 -2.49 -9.70 -1.45
C GLN A 102 -3.37 -9.15 -2.58
N GLU A 103 -2.85 -8.21 -3.37
CA GLU A 103 -3.55 -7.64 -4.54
C GLU A 103 -3.81 -8.72 -5.60
N ILE A 104 -2.85 -9.62 -5.80
CA ILE A 104 -3.02 -10.78 -6.68
C ILE A 104 -4.04 -11.77 -6.13
N MET A 105 -4.04 -12.06 -4.82
CA MET A 105 -5.05 -12.93 -4.20
C MET A 105 -6.44 -12.30 -4.28
N PHE A 106 -6.55 -10.97 -4.18
CA PHE A 106 -7.80 -10.25 -4.37
C PHE A 106 -8.35 -10.44 -5.80
N LEU A 107 -7.47 -10.33 -6.81
CA LEU A 107 -7.81 -10.40 -8.24
C LEU A 107 -7.79 -11.82 -8.84
N GLY A 108 -7.21 -12.81 -8.15
CA GLY A 108 -6.63 -14.00 -8.76
C GLY A 108 -7.58 -14.84 -9.63
N GLN A 109 -8.87 -14.88 -9.28
CA GLN A 109 -9.86 -15.58 -10.09
C GLN A 109 -10.00 -14.99 -11.50
N GLU A 110 -9.86 -13.68 -11.65
CA GLU A 110 -9.97 -12.98 -12.94
C GLU A 110 -8.76 -13.19 -13.84
N PHE A 111 -7.57 -13.34 -13.24
CA PHE A 111 -6.35 -13.70 -13.97
C PHE A 111 -6.33 -15.15 -14.44
N LEU A 112 -7.06 -16.05 -13.77
CA LEU A 112 -7.06 -17.49 -14.05
C LEU A 112 -8.19 -17.94 -15.01
N LYS A 113 -9.15 -17.07 -15.34
CA LYS A 113 -10.24 -17.39 -16.27
C LYS A 113 -9.70 -17.65 -17.69
N ARG A 114 -10.13 -18.77 -18.29
CA ARG A 114 -9.72 -19.15 -19.66
C ARG A 114 -10.44 -18.35 -20.75
N GLU A 115 -11.75 -18.17 -20.60
CA GLU A 115 -12.57 -17.36 -21.51
C GLU A 115 -13.04 -16.11 -20.77
N GLY A 116 -12.93 -14.94 -21.40
CA GLY A 116 -13.28 -13.66 -20.79
C GLY A 116 -12.41 -13.25 -19.60
N GLY A 117 -11.28 -13.93 -19.38
CA GLY A 117 -10.29 -13.56 -18.36
C GLY A 117 -9.36 -12.44 -18.81
N VAL A 118 -8.51 -11.98 -17.89
CA VAL A 118 -7.58 -10.88 -18.15
C VAL A 118 -6.38 -11.38 -18.97
N ASN A 119 -6.14 -10.76 -20.13
CA ASN A 119 -4.96 -10.99 -20.98
C ASN A 119 -4.05 -9.75 -21.05
N SER A 120 -4.64 -8.56 -20.91
CA SER A 120 -3.97 -7.26 -20.97
C SER A 120 -4.28 -6.41 -19.74
N CYS A 121 -3.23 -5.84 -19.15
CA CYS A 121 -3.33 -4.95 -17.99
C CYS A 121 -2.82 -3.55 -18.35
N THR A 122 -3.46 -2.51 -17.80
CA THR A 122 -2.95 -1.14 -17.80
C THR A 122 -2.91 -0.62 -16.36
N GLU A 123 -1.72 -0.40 -15.82
CA GLU A 123 -1.51 0.09 -14.46
C GLU A 123 -1.16 1.59 -14.46
N ILE A 124 -2.04 2.40 -13.87
CA ILE A 124 -1.92 3.86 -13.79
C ILE A 124 -1.24 4.23 -12.47
N GLY A 125 -0.08 4.89 -12.57
CA GLY A 125 0.76 5.23 -11.43
C GLY A 125 1.37 3.99 -10.77
N GLY A 126 1.83 3.03 -11.58
CA GLY A 126 2.42 1.76 -11.09
C GLY A 126 3.78 1.92 -10.40
N GLY A 127 4.31 3.14 -10.34
CA GLY A 127 5.56 3.43 -9.66
C GLY A 127 6.72 2.65 -10.28
N TYR A 128 7.52 2.00 -9.45
CA TYR A 128 8.66 1.21 -9.91
C TYR A 128 8.29 -0.18 -10.48
N GLY A 129 7.00 -0.58 -10.42
CA GLY A 129 6.50 -1.79 -11.08
C GLY A 129 6.48 -3.07 -10.23
N ARG A 130 6.28 -2.97 -8.90
CA ARG A 130 6.24 -4.17 -8.04
C ARG A 130 5.12 -5.15 -8.40
N LEU A 131 3.94 -4.64 -8.76
CA LEU A 131 2.79 -5.45 -9.09
C LEU A 131 2.93 -6.01 -10.50
N CYS A 132 3.34 -5.17 -11.47
CA CYS A 132 3.74 -5.60 -12.81
C CYS A 132 4.70 -6.81 -12.78
N HIS A 133 5.77 -6.74 -11.99
CA HIS A 133 6.69 -7.87 -11.81
C HIS A 133 5.96 -9.13 -11.32
N ALA A 134 5.18 -9.01 -10.25
CA ALA A 134 4.48 -10.16 -9.67
C ALA A 134 3.45 -10.77 -10.63
N VAL A 135 2.67 -9.94 -11.33
CA VAL A 135 1.65 -10.39 -12.29
C VAL A 135 2.29 -11.10 -13.48
N ILE A 136 3.33 -10.52 -14.08
CA ILE A 136 4.01 -11.11 -15.25
C ILE A 136 4.66 -12.46 -14.92
N GLU A 137 5.24 -12.61 -13.72
CA GLU A 137 5.84 -13.87 -13.28
C GLU A 137 4.80 -14.94 -12.95
N LEU A 138 3.68 -14.55 -12.31
CA LEU A 138 2.68 -15.50 -11.84
C LEU A 138 1.65 -15.92 -12.91
N PHE A 139 1.42 -15.09 -13.92
CA PHE A 139 0.36 -15.30 -14.91
C PHE A 139 0.90 -15.29 -16.35
N PRO A 140 1.38 -16.45 -16.84
CA PRO A 140 1.93 -16.56 -18.19
C PRO A 140 0.95 -16.19 -19.31
N ASN A 141 -0.36 -16.27 -19.04
CA ASN A 141 -1.43 -15.85 -19.95
C ASN A 141 -1.50 -14.34 -20.17
N ILE A 142 -0.86 -13.52 -19.33
CA ILE A 142 -0.76 -12.08 -19.59
C ILE A 142 0.19 -11.88 -20.78
N SER A 143 -0.37 -11.33 -21.86
CA SER A 143 0.35 -11.05 -23.11
C SER A 143 1.00 -9.68 -23.09
N SER A 144 0.37 -8.70 -22.42
CA SER A 144 0.83 -7.32 -22.33
C SER A 144 0.50 -6.68 -20.98
N TYR A 145 1.44 -5.92 -20.44
CA TYR A 145 1.25 -5.12 -19.23
C TYR A 145 1.76 -3.70 -19.48
N THR A 146 0.86 -2.73 -19.53
CA THR A 146 1.19 -1.34 -19.80
C THR A 146 1.32 -0.56 -18.50
N MET A 147 2.51 -0.02 -18.25
CA MET A 147 2.81 0.90 -17.16
C MET A 147 2.55 2.33 -17.64
N VAL A 148 1.60 3.03 -17.01
CA VAL A 148 1.31 4.44 -17.26
C VAL A 148 1.85 5.27 -16.11
N ASP A 149 2.85 6.11 -16.36
CA ASP A 149 3.47 6.95 -15.32
C ASP A 149 4.20 8.15 -15.93
N LEU A 150 4.62 9.08 -15.08
CA LEU A 150 5.46 10.22 -15.44
C LEU A 150 6.84 9.75 -15.92
N ALA A 151 7.44 10.50 -16.86
CA ALA A 151 8.73 10.14 -17.46
C ALA A 151 9.85 9.81 -16.44
N PRO A 152 10.04 10.57 -15.33
CA PRO A 152 11.04 10.21 -14.33
C PRO A 152 10.79 8.84 -13.68
N MET A 153 9.54 8.51 -13.37
CA MET A 153 9.18 7.23 -12.76
C MET A 153 9.28 6.08 -13.75
N GLN A 154 8.97 6.32 -15.03
CA GLN A 154 9.20 5.32 -16.08
C GLN A 154 10.67 4.92 -16.21
N LYS A 155 11.60 5.86 -16.04
CA LYS A 155 13.02 5.54 -16.01
C LYS A 155 13.33 4.55 -14.88
N VAL A 156 12.79 4.79 -13.69
CA VAL A 156 12.96 3.92 -12.51
C VAL A 156 12.34 2.55 -12.77
N SER A 157 11.10 2.48 -13.24
CA SER A 157 10.44 1.20 -13.51
C SER A 157 11.12 0.40 -14.62
N LYS A 158 11.59 1.03 -15.70
CA LYS A 158 12.40 0.36 -16.74
C LYS A 158 13.68 -0.24 -16.16
N MET A 159 14.38 0.50 -15.30
CA MET A 159 15.59 0.01 -14.64
C MET A 159 15.31 -1.14 -13.68
N TYR A 160 14.25 -1.04 -12.88
CA TYR A 160 13.87 -2.08 -11.92
C TYR A 160 13.37 -3.33 -12.63
N LEU A 161 12.39 -3.19 -13.53
CA LEU A 161 11.75 -4.30 -14.23
C LEU A 161 12.73 -5.06 -15.12
N SER A 162 13.66 -4.39 -15.80
CA SER A 162 14.72 -5.07 -16.57
C SER A 162 15.72 -5.84 -15.69
N LYS A 163 15.79 -5.51 -14.39
CA LYS A 163 16.64 -6.20 -13.42
C LYS A 163 15.97 -7.41 -12.79
N VAL A 164 14.66 -7.36 -12.57
CA VAL A 164 13.91 -8.41 -11.87
C VAL A 164 13.25 -9.42 -12.80
N LEU A 165 12.84 -9.00 -14.01
CA LEU A 165 12.23 -9.86 -15.01
C LEU A 165 13.27 -10.44 -15.98
N PRO A 166 13.13 -11.71 -16.40
CA PRO A 166 13.82 -12.23 -17.57
C PRO A 166 13.48 -11.46 -18.85
N SER A 167 14.42 -11.38 -19.80
CA SER A 167 14.26 -10.58 -21.02
C SER A 167 13.02 -10.92 -21.86
N ASN A 168 12.57 -12.18 -21.88
CA ASN A 168 11.35 -12.59 -22.59
C ASN A 168 10.08 -12.10 -21.89
N GLN A 169 10.07 -12.02 -20.56
CA GLN A 169 8.95 -11.49 -19.79
C GLN A 169 8.93 -9.97 -19.81
N PHE A 170 10.10 -9.31 -19.71
CA PHE A 170 10.22 -7.86 -19.81
C PHE A 170 9.66 -7.30 -21.12
N LYS A 171 9.77 -8.04 -22.23
CA LYS A 171 9.17 -7.66 -23.53
C LYS A 171 7.65 -7.52 -23.53
N LYS A 172 6.96 -8.11 -22.55
CA LYS A 172 5.51 -7.95 -22.38
C LYS A 172 5.15 -6.61 -21.73
N VAL A 173 6.13 -5.90 -21.16
CA VAL A 173 5.89 -4.65 -20.45
C VAL A 173 6.03 -3.47 -21.41
N ASN A 174 4.95 -2.72 -21.55
CA ASN A 174 4.92 -1.45 -22.27
C ASN A 174 5.00 -0.29 -21.29
N PHE A 175 5.57 0.83 -21.72
CA PHE A 175 5.69 2.04 -20.90
C PHE A 175 5.10 3.21 -21.67
N VAL A 176 4.12 3.89 -21.09
CA VAL A 176 3.34 4.93 -21.75
C VAL A 176 3.25 6.15 -20.83
N GLU A 177 3.53 7.33 -21.38
CA GLU A 177 3.43 8.58 -20.62
C GLU A 177 1.97 8.95 -20.36
N VAL A 178 1.75 9.69 -19.27
CA VAL A 178 0.40 10.04 -18.80
C VAL A 178 -0.47 10.73 -19.85
N ASN A 179 0.14 11.50 -20.76
CA ASN A 179 -0.52 12.21 -21.85
C ASN A 179 -0.75 11.36 -23.12
N GLU A 180 -0.44 10.06 -23.07
CA GLU A 180 -0.62 9.13 -24.18
C GLU A 180 -1.53 7.95 -23.84
N VAL A 181 -2.05 7.90 -22.60
CA VAL A 181 -2.96 6.84 -22.14
C VAL A 181 -4.26 6.78 -22.96
N ASP A 182 -4.70 7.93 -23.50
CA ASP A 182 -5.84 8.06 -24.40
C ASP A 182 -5.58 7.53 -25.81
N LYS A 183 -4.35 7.14 -26.14
CA LYS A 183 -3.97 6.49 -27.41
C LYS A 183 -3.91 4.97 -27.32
N LEU A 184 -3.99 4.40 -26.12
CA LEU A 184 -3.96 2.94 -25.92
C LEU A 184 -5.15 2.27 -26.62
N ASP A 185 -4.96 1.03 -27.08
CA ASP A 185 -6.09 0.18 -27.47
C ASP A 185 -6.93 -0.20 -26.24
N ASN A 186 -8.06 -0.88 -26.48
CA ASN A 186 -8.85 -1.44 -25.39
C ASN A 186 -8.03 -2.48 -24.62
N PHE A 187 -8.26 -2.56 -23.31
CA PHE A 187 -7.56 -3.48 -22.42
C PHE A 187 -8.54 -4.14 -21.44
N ASP A 188 -8.17 -5.29 -20.90
CA ASP A 188 -9.09 -6.07 -20.07
C ASP A 188 -9.21 -5.46 -18.68
N LEU A 189 -8.07 -5.13 -18.07
CA LEU A 189 -8.01 -4.64 -16.69
C LEU A 189 -7.23 -3.33 -16.57
N ALA A 190 -7.90 -2.28 -16.11
CA ALA A 190 -7.22 -1.12 -15.51
C ALA A 190 -6.89 -1.40 -14.05
N ILE A 191 -5.72 -0.94 -13.61
CA ILE A 191 -5.25 -1.03 -12.23
C ILE A 191 -4.85 0.37 -11.76
N ASN A 192 -5.30 0.77 -10.58
CA ASN A 192 -4.79 1.93 -9.88
C ASN A 192 -4.56 1.62 -8.41
N ILE A 193 -3.34 1.88 -7.92
CA ILE A 193 -2.98 1.64 -6.52
C ILE A 193 -2.24 2.86 -5.98
N ASN A 194 -2.81 3.47 -4.94
CA ASN A 194 -2.23 4.58 -4.18
C ASN A 194 -1.64 5.70 -5.04
N SER A 195 -2.32 6.06 -6.13
CA SER A 195 -1.90 7.20 -6.96
C SER A 195 -3.06 8.13 -7.29
N PHE A 196 -4.29 7.62 -7.46
CA PHE A 196 -5.45 8.50 -7.55
C PHE A 196 -5.71 9.31 -6.28
N ALA A 197 -5.28 8.84 -5.10
CA ALA A 197 -5.34 9.63 -3.87
C ALA A 197 -4.42 10.86 -3.89
N GLU A 198 -3.42 10.87 -4.78
CA GLU A 198 -2.34 11.88 -4.86
C GLU A 198 -2.46 12.77 -6.11
N MET A 199 -3.50 12.56 -6.93
CA MET A 199 -3.76 13.35 -8.14
C MET A 199 -4.86 14.38 -7.89
N ARG A 200 -4.84 15.49 -8.63
CA ARG A 200 -6.01 16.39 -8.66
C ARG A 200 -7.25 15.65 -9.11
N LYS A 201 -8.41 16.00 -8.53
CA LYS A 201 -9.69 15.35 -8.81
C LYS A 201 -10.00 15.28 -10.31
N GLU A 202 -9.72 16.36 -11.03
CA GLU A 202 -9.99 16.47 -12.46
C GLU A 202 -9.19 15.43 -13.27
N HIS A 203 -7.93 15.19 -12.91
CA HIS A 203 -7.11 14.16 -13.57
C HIS A 203 -7.63 12.75 -13.25
N VAL A 204 -8.12 12.52 -12.03
CA VAL A 204 -8.77 11.24 -11.70
C VAL A 204 -10.02 11.04 -12.54
N ASP A 205 -10.83 12.09 -12.71
CA ASP A 205 -12.03 12.04 -13.56
C ASP A 205 -11.69 11.76 -15.03
N GLU A 206 -10.60 12.33 -15.56
CA GLU A 206 -10.08 12.03 -16.89
C GLU A 206 -9.68 10.55 -17.02
N TYR A 207 -8.93 10.00 -16.07
CA TYR A 207 -8.58 8.58 -16.07
C TYR A 207 -9.80 7.67 -15.97
N LEU A 208 -10.76 8.00 -15.10
CA LEU A 208 -12.00 7.22 -14.98
C LEU A 208 -12.81 7.22 -16.28
N ASN A 209 -12.83 8.34 -17.02
CA ASN A 209 -13.45 8.39 -18.34
C ASN A 209 -12.72 7.48 -19.35
N ILE A 210 -11.38 7.48 -19.34
CA ILE A 210 -10.60 6.58 -20.21
C ILE A 210 -10.85 5.11 -19.87
N ILE A 211 -10.86 4.78 -18.57
CA ILE A 211 -11.20 3.44 -18.07
C ILE A 211 -12.61 3.05 -18.52
N ASN A 212 -13.60 3.94 -18.38
CA ASN A 212 -14.97 3.69 -18.82
C ASN A 212 -15.04 3.34 -20.32
N ASN A 213 -14.25 4.00 -21.15
CA ASN A 213 -14.26 3.82 -22.59
C ASN A 213 -13.46 2.60 -23.06
N LYS A 214 -12.34 2.27 -22.38
CA LYS A 214 -11.35 1.31 -22.90
C LYS A 214 -11.18 0.02 -22.11
N ALA A 215 -11.61 0.01 -20.85
CA ALA A 215 -11.44 -1.13 -19.95
C ALA A 215 -12.69 -2.01 -19.89
N ASN A 216 -12.52 -3.30 -19.62
CA ASN A 216 -13.62 -4.21 -19.24
C ASN A 216 -13.79 -4.26 -17.71
N MET A 217 -12.68 -4.19 -16.99
CA MET A 217 -12.59 -4.27 -15.53
C MET A 217 -11.69 -3.16 -14.99
N PHE A 218 -11.94 -2.74 -13.75
CA PHE A 218 -11.14 -1.74 -13.07
C PHE A 218 -10.90 -2.13 -11.62
N TYR A 219 -9.63 -2.29 -11.27
CA TYR A 219 -9.19 -2.50 -9.90
C TYR A 219 -8.62 -1.21 -9.31
N SER A 220 -9.13 -0.82 -8.16
CA SER A 220 -8.65 0.33 -7.38
C SER A 220 -8.28 -0.10 -5.96
N ARG A 221 -7.14 0.42 -5.48
CA ARG A 221 -6.75 0.37 -4.07
C ARG A 221 -6.16 1.71 -3.64
N ASN A 222 -6.94 2.50 -2.92
CA ASN A 222 -6.56 3.86 -2.50
C ASN A 222 -7.07 4.12 -1.08
N THR A 223 -6.65 5.23 -0.46
CA THR A 223 -7.21 5.66 0.82
C THR A 223 -8.69 6.01 0.66
N ILE A 224 -9.48 5.74 1.70
CA ILE A 224 -10.93 6.02 1.71
C ILE A 224 -11.28 7.43 2.16
N GLY A 225 -10.27 8.20 2.57
CA GLY A 225 -10.38 9.59 3.00
C GLY A 225 -8.99 10.20 3.19
N LYS A 226 -8.97 11.36 3.83
CA LYS A 226 -7.79 12.16 4.18
C LYS A 226 -7.61 12.21 5.68
N TYR A 227 -6.38 12.47 6.12
CA TYR A 227 -6.07 12.61 7.54
C TYR A 227 -4.91 13.59 7.68
N THR A 228 -4.81 14.22 8.85
CA THR A 228 -3.81 15.26 9.12
C THR A 228 -2.53 14.66 9.69
N ALA A 229 -1.44 15.42 9.65
CA ALA A 229 -0.19 15.03 10.28
C ALA A 229 -0.37 14.82 11.79
N GLU A 230 -1.14 15.70 12.43
CA GLU A 230 -1.44 15.66 13.85
C GLU A 230 -2.13 14.35 14.23
N SER A 231 -3.08 13.88 13.41
CA SER A 231 -3.82 12.64 13.67
C SER A 231 -2.94 11.38 13.70
N ILE A 232 -1.77 11.43 13.03
CA ILE A 232 -0.78 10.35 13.03
C ILE A 232 0.46 10.67 13.87
N GLY A 233 0.42 11.76 14.63
CA GLY A 233 1.52 12.20 15.49
C GLY A 233 2.75 12.72 14.74
N LEU A 234 2.63 13.10 13.46
CA LEU A 234 3.74 13.68 12.71
C LEU A 234 3.97 15.14 13.13
N LEU A 235 5.12 15.42 13.74
CA LEU A 235 5.44 16.72 14.35
C LEU A 235 6.01 17.74 13.36
N GLU A 236 6.68 17.27 12.31
CA GLU A 236 7.34 18.11 11.31
C GLU A 236 6.87 17.73 9.91
N TYR A 237 6.27 18.68 9.20
CA TYR A 237 5.79 18.47 7.83
C TYR A 237 5.73 19.80 7.06
N ASP A 238 5.66 19.72 5.73
CA ASP A 238 5.47 20.88 4.85
C ASP A 238 3.97 21.18 4.70
N GLU A 239 3.53 22.35 5.17
CA GLU A 239 2.11 22.75 5.15
C GLU A 239 1.51 22.81 3.74
N LYS A 240 2.31 23.19 2.73
CA LYS A 240 1.84 23.25 1.34
C LYS A 240 1.63 21.86 0.78
N GLN A 241 2.52 20.92 1.10
CA GLN A 241 2.37 19.51 0.74
C GLN A 241 1.16 18.90 1.44
N MET A 242 0.97 19.18 2.74
CA MET A 242 -0.21 18.72 3.48
C MET A 242 -1.50 19.23 2.83
N LYS A 243 -1.60 20.53 2.58
CA LYS A 243 -2.76 21.12 1.90
C LYS A 243 -3.01 20.47 0.54
N SER A 244 -1.96 20.30 -0.27
CA SER A 244 -2.06 19.61 -1.55
C SER A 244 -2.55 18.17 -1.41
N ALA A 245 -2.09 17.44 -0.39
CA ALA A 245 -2.50 16.07 -0.13
C ALA A 245 -3.98 15.98 0.27
N LEU A 246 -4.46 16.90 1.13
CA LEU A 246 -5.87 16.98 1.55
C LEU A 246 -6.80 17.33 0.37
N GLU A 247 -6.34 18.18 -0.56
CA GLU A 247 -7.09 18.59 -1.75
C GLU A 247 -6.99 17.58 -2.92
N SER A 248 -6.18 16.51 -2.80
CA SER A 248 -6.00 15.52 -3.86
C SER A 248 -7.01 14.37 -3.79
N GLY A 249 -7.25 13.73 -4.92
CA GLY A 249 -8.11 12.56 -5.07
C GLY A 249 -9.59 12.87 -4.98
N LYS A 250 -10.41 11.81 -5.01
CA LYS A 250 -11.88 11.94 -4.97
C LYS A 250 -12.45 11.80 -3.55
N CYS A 251 -11.74 11.10 -2.67
CA CYS A 251 -12.11 10.95 -1.27
C CYS A 251 -11.37 12.00 -0.43
N GLN A 252 -11.94 13.21 -0.35
CA GLN A 252 -11.32 14.38 0.29
C GLN A 252 -11.80 14.63 1.73
N ASN A 253 -12.74 13.81 2.24
CA ASN A 253 -13.21 13.92 3.61
C ASN A 253 -12.05 13.66 4.57
N GLU A 254 -11.82 14.57 5.50
CA GLU A 254 -10.89 14.38 6.61
C GLU A 254 -11.51 13.45 7.65
N ILE A 255 -10.80 12.38 8.00
CA ILE A 255 -11.28 11.26 8.80
C ILE A 255 -10.24 10.86 9.85
N ASP A 256 -10.70 10.39 11.01
CA ASP A 256 -9.83 9.65 11.92
C ASP A 256 -9.65 8.23 11.40
N ILE A 257 -8.44 7.92 10.92
CA ILE A 257 -8.10 6.60 10.38
C ILE A 257 -8.01 5.51 11.46
N PHE A 258 -8.16 5.86 12.73
CA PHE A 258 -8.22 4.96 13.87
C PHE A 258 -9.64 4.80 14.46
N ASP A 259 -10.67 5.40 13.84
CA ASP A 259 -12.07 5.24 14.19
C ASP A 259 -12.78 4.25 13.25
N SER A 260 -13.21 3.10 13.77
CA SER A 260 -13.85 2.05 12.97
C SER A 260 -15.17 2.47 12.33
N ASP A 261 -15.97 3.30 13.01
CA ASP A 261 -17.31 3.68 12.55
C ASP A 261 -17.20 4.68 11.39
N ILE A 262 -16.27 5.64 11.51
CA ILE A 262 -15.94 6.57 10.42
C ILE A 262 -15.45 5.78 9.21
N LEU A 263 -14.50 4.86 9.39
CA LEU A 263 -13.98 4.04 8.30
C LEU A 263 -15.11 3.24 7.60
N ILE A 264 -16.06 2.66 8.34
CA ILE A 264 -17.19 1.92 7.76
C ILE A 264 -18.04 2.83 6.89
N SER A 265 -18.32 4.05 7.36
CA SER A 265 -19.15 5.01 6.62
C SER A 265 -18.48 5.47 5.31
N GLU A 266 -17.17 5.76 5.34
CA GLU A 266 -16.42 6.32 4.21
C GLU A 266 -16.11 5.32 3.11
N ARG A 267 -16.10 4.01 3.41
CA ARG A 267 -16.01 2.98 2.36
C ARG A 267 -17.14 3.07 1.35
N ARG A 268 -18.35 3.44 1.78
CA ARG A 268 -19.48 3.63 0.86
C ARG A 268 -19.25 4.80 -0.08
N ASN A 269 -18.59 5.85 0.40
CA ASN A 269 -18.21 7.01 -0.40
C ASN A 269 -17.09 6.63 -1.38
N TYR A 270 -16.09 5.89 -0.93
CA TYR A 270 -15.00 5.36 -1.75
C TYR A 270 -15.50 4.54 -2.95
N LEU A 271 -16.39 3.57 -2.69
CA LEU A 271 -16.98 2.71 -3.74
C LEU A 271 -17.78 3.48 -4.79
N LYS A 272 -18.36 4.63 -4.41
CA LYS A 272 -19.08 5.50 -5.36
C LYS A 272 -18.13 6.42 -6.11
N SER A 273 -17.13 6.97 -5.42
CA SER A 273 -16.23 8.00 -5.92
C SER A 273 -15.33 7.49 -7.05
N TYR A 274 -14.85 6.26 -6.95
CA TYR A 274 -13.97 5.64 -7.94
C TYR A 274 -14.69 4.79 -8.98
N ARG A 275 -16.03 4.69 -8.92
CA ARG A 275 -16.80 3.99 -9.95
C ARG A 275 -16.75 4.78 -11.27
N PRO A 276 -16.30 4.20 -12.39
CA PRO A 276 -16.12 4.96 -13.64
C PRO A 276 -17.41 5.55 -14.22
N ASP A 277 -18.52 4.81 -14.16
CA ASP A 277 -19.84 5.23 -14.67
C ASP A 277 -20.97 4.39 -14.03
N ASN A 278 -22.24 4.75 -14.24
CA ASN A 278 -23.40 4.06 -13.68
C ASN A 278 -23.56 2.60 -14.16
N ARG A 279 -23.00 2.26 -15.33
CA ARG A 279 -22.96 0.89 -15.89
C ARG A 279 -21.92 0.00 -15.21
N TRP A 280 -21.07 0.54 -14.34
CA TRP A 280 -20.10 -0.26 -13.60
C TRP A 280 -20.69 -0.75 -12.29
N ILE A 281 -20.51 -2.04 -12.02
CA ILE A 281 -20.92 -2.68 -10.78
C ILE A 281 -19.69 -3.10 -9.97
N VAL A 282 -19.83 -3.12 -8.65
CA VAL A 282 -18.82 -3.71 -7.76
C VAL A 282 -18.93 -5.23 -7.85
N ILE A 283 -17.85 -5.89 -8.22
CA ILE A 283 -17.75 -7.35 -8.28
C ILE A 283 -17.26 -7.90 -6.95
N LYS A 284 -16.26 -7.23 -6.37
CA LYS A 284 -15.65 -7.59 -5.09
C LYS A 284 -15.06 -6.35 -4.45
N ASP A 285 -15.12 -6.26 -3.13
CA ASP A 285 -14.43 -5.24 -2.35
C ASP A 285 -14.07 -5.77 -0.95
N GLU A 286 -12.94 -5.33 -0.38
CA GLU A 286 -12.51 -5.72 0.96
C GLU A 286 -11.51 -4.71 1.56
N ILE A 287 -11.36 -4.75 2.89
CA ILE A 287 -10.40 -3.92 3.61
C ILE A 287 -8.97 -4.36 3.24
N SER A 288 -8.10 -3.39 2.96
CA SER A 288 -6.69 -3.67 2.67
C SER A 288 -5.84 -3.68 3.95
N TYR A 289 -5.72 -4.82 4.61
CA TYR A 289 -4.82 -4.95 5.75
C TYR A 289 -3.33 -4.81 5.36
N PRO A 290 -2.46 -4.29 6.25
CA PRO A 290 -2.77 -3.87 7.63
C PRO A 290 -3.30 -2.44 7.75
N TYR A 291 -3.28 -1.65 6.68
CA TYR A 291 -3.72 -0.25 6.69
C TYR A 291 -5.22 -0.16 6.40
N THR A 292 -6.03 -0.23 7.45
CA THR A 292 -7.50 -0.32 7.35
C THR A 292 -8.18 0.85 6.64
N TYR A 293 -7.51 1.99 6.53
CA TYR A 293 -7.95 3.15 5.75
C TYR A 293 -7.70 3.04 4.24
N TYR A 294 -7.09 1.94 3.77
CA TYR A 294 -7.10 1.51 2.37
C TYR A 294 -8.20 0.49 2.10
N HIS A 295 -8.74 0.52 0.89
CA HIS A 295 -9.79 -0.40 0.46
C HIS A 295 -9.50 -0.97 -0.92
N HIS A 296 -9.67 -2.28 -1.10
CA HIS A 296 -9.65 -2.94 -2.40
C HIS A 296 -11.05 -2.88 -3.01
N VAL A 297 -11.13 -2.58 -4.31
CA VAL A 297 -12.38 -2.72 -5.06
C VAL A 297 -12.10 -3.14 -6.50
N LEU A 298 -12.88 -4.10 -6.99
CA LEU A 298 -12.92 -4.49 -8.38
C LEU A 298 -14.29 -4.14 -8.97
N TYR A 299 -14.28 -3.34 -10.03
CA TYR A 299 -15.46 -3.02 -10.82
C TYR A 299 -15.43 -3.75 -12.16
N ALA A 300 -16.60 -4.03 -12.71
CA ALA A 300 -16.77 -4.45 -14.11
C ALA A 300 -18.02 -3.80 -14.71
N LYS A 301 -18.08 -3.72 -16.05
CA LYS A 301 -19.28 -3.27 -16.76
C LYS A 301 -20.40 -4.29 -16.60
N SER A 302 -21.60 -3.85 -16.24
CA SER A 302 -22.81 -4.66 -16.35
C SER A 302 -23.03 -5.02 -17.82
N SER A 303 -23.27 -6.29 -18.09
CA SER A 303 -23.70 -6.77 -19.41
C SER A 303 -25.03 -6.14 -19.83
#